data_AF-A0A844X8T2-F1
#
_entry.id   AF-A0A844X8T2-F1
#
_cell.length_a   1.000
_cell.length_b   1.000
_cell.length_c   1.000
_cell.angle_alpha   90.00
_cell.angle_beta   90.00
_cell.angle_gamma   90.00
#
_symmetry.space_group_name_H-M   'P 1'
#
loop_
_entity.id
_entity.type
_entity.pdbx_description
1 polymer ?
#
loop_
_entity_poly.entity_id
_entity_poly.type
_entity_poly.pdbx_seq_one_letter_code
_entity_poly.pdbx_strand_id
1 'polypeptide(L)'
;MRKDVNELFAKAVQKNEIFDYLTGQNGYEIRLNEAYMPTDTITASFLIKKYLESNPSFNSHIINEQFLEIAKSSEWCWLILYYISAFKYNQLDFVEFSDYYKYIKINKDALEKNSGWICFNFGRKCPNLWEVVKYKNKTLIEEGYKLPKLE
;
A
#
# COMPACT_ATOMS: atom_id res chain seq x y z
N MET A 1 8.91 -11.45 17.55
CA MET A 1 9.28 -10.90 16.23
C MET A 1 9.35 -12.06 15.23
N ARG A 2 8.60 -11.98 14.13
CA ARG A 2 8.50 -13.03 13.11
C ARG A 2 9.86 -13.23 12.43
N LYS A 3 10.34 -14.48 12.33
CA LYS A 3 11.72 -14.78 11.90
C LYS A 3 11.90 -14.81 10.37
N ASP A 4 10.82 -15.01 9.62
CA ASP A 4 10.83 -15.18 8.18
C ASP A 4 10.45 -13.92 7.39
N VAL A 5 10.36 -12.75 8.05
CA VAL A 5 9.95 -11.48 7.41
C VAL A 5 10.77 -11.18 6.16
N ASN A 6 12.09 -11.42 6.20
CA ASN A 6 12.99 -11.15 5.07
C ASN A 6 12.72 -12.01 3.83
N GLU A 7 12.00 -13.12 3.96
CA GLU A 7 11.72 -14.07 2.87
C GLU A 7 10.30 -13.91 2.30
N LEU A 8 9.45 -13.08 2.91
CA LEU A 8 8.02 -13.02 2.59
C LEU A 8 7.76 -12.64 1.13
N PHE A 9 8.46 -11.63 0.61
CA PHE A 9 8.26 -11.24 -0.78
C PHE A 9 8.73 -12.31 -1.76
N ALA A 10 9.88 -12.95 -1.50
CA ALA A 10 10.37 -14.05 -2.33
C ALA A 10 9.39 -15.23 -2.36
N LYS A 11 8.79 -15.57 -1.19
CA LYS A 11 7.74 -16.59 -1.09
C LYS A 11 6.50 -16.20 -1.88
N ALA A 12 6.07 -14.95 -1.79
CA ALA A 12 4.94 -14.44 -2.54
C ALA A 12 5.18 -14.53 -4.05
N VAL A 13 6.39 -14.20 -4.52
CA VAL A 13 6.74 -14.36 -5.94
C VAL A 13 6.69 -15.84 -6.36
N GLN A 14 7.28 -16.75 -5.58
CA GLN A 14 7.31 -18.18 -5.89
C GLN A 14 5.92 -18.82 -5.95
N LYS A 15 4.98 -18.32 -5.15
CA LYS A 15 3.61 -18.82 -5.06
C LYS A 15 2.61 -18.04 -5.92
N ASN A 16 3.06 -16.98 -6.60
CA ASN A 16 2.17 -16.05 -7.32
C ASN A 16 1.13 -15.37 -6.42
N GLU A 17 1.55 -14.97 -5.22
CA GLU A 17 0.73 -14.37 -4.14
C GLU A 17 1.17 -12.93 -3.82
N ILE A 18 1.70 -12.19 -4.81
CA ILE A 18 2.21 -10.82 -4.61
C ILE A 18 1.10 -9.87 -4.12
N PHE A 19 -0.15 -10.06 -4.59
CA PHE A 19 -1.30 -9.29 -4.08
C PHE A 19 -1.47 -9.46 -2.57
N ASP A 20 -1.43 -10.70 -2.08
CA ASP A 20 -1.58 -11.01 -0.66
C ASP A 20 -0.42 -10.42 0.15
N TYR A 21 0.79 -10.44 -0.41
CA TYR A 21 1.93 -9.77 0.20
C TYR A 21 1.73 -8.26 0.36
N LEU A 22 1.28 -7.60 -0.71
CA LEU A 22 1.05 -6.15 -0.73
C LEU A 22 -0.13 -5.72 0.15
N THR A 23 -1.06 -6.63 0.45
CA THR A 23 -2.22 -6.37 1.32
C THR A 23 -2.07 -6.95 2.73
N GLY A 24 -0.97 -7.67 2.98
CA GLY A 24 -0.70 -8.35 4.25
C GLY A 24 -1.62 -9.54 4.53
N GLN A 25 -2.25 -10.14 3.52
CA GLN A 25 -3.18 -11.26 3.66
C GLN A 25 -2.45 -12.61 3.69
N ASN A 26 -3.19 -13.69 3.98
CA ASN A 26 -2.73 -15.08 3.81
C ASN A 26 -1.36 -15.41 4.43
N GLY A 27 -1.07 -14.83 5.59
CA GLY A 27 0.18 -15.05 6.30
C GLY A 27 1.35 -14.21 5.78
N TYR A 28 1.10 -13.14 5.03
CA TYR A 28 2.11 -12.14 4.65
C TYR A 28 2.09 -10.86 5.49
N GLU A 29 1.34 -10.85 6.60
CA GLU A 29 1.32 -9.71 7.53
C GLU A 29 2.73 -9.29 7.98
N ILE A 30 3.00 -7.99 7.89
CA ILE A 30 4.20 -7.34 8.42
C ILE A 30 3.74 -6.30 9.43
N ARG A 31 3.69 -6.67 10.71
CA ARG A 31 3.26 -5.78 11.79
C ARG A 31 4.48 -5.17 12.49
N LEU A 32 4.52 -3.84 12.55
CA LEU A 32 5.36 -3.11 13.52
C LEU A 32 4.51 -2.75 14.73
N ASN A 33 5.11 -2.66 15.92
CA ASN A 33 4.40 -2.34 17.17
C ASN A 33 3.60 -1.02 17.08
N GLU A 34 3.98 -0.15 16.15
CA GLU A 34 3.41 1.18 15.94
C GLU A 34 2.47 1.25 14.72
N ALA A 35 2.45 0.21 13.87
CA ALA A 35 1.67 0.20 12.62
C ALA A 35 0.41 -0.66 12.78
N TYR A 36 -0.76 -0.01 12.93
CA TYR A 36 -2.07 -0.69 12.84
C TYR A 36 -2.53 -0.79 11.37
N MET A 37 -1.69 -1.41 10.56
CA MET A 37 -1.96 -1.73 9.16
C MET A 37 -1.64 -3.22 8.93
N PRO A 38 -2.31 -3.89 7.97
CA PRO A 38 -2.13 -5.33 7.80
C PRO A 38 -0.72 -5.66 7.31
N THR A 39 -0.10 -4.71 6.63
CA THR A 39 1.31 -4.71 6.25
C THR A 39 1.91 -3.33 6.44
N ASP A 40 3.11 -3.27 7.02
CA ASP A 40 3.93 -2.07 7.06
C ASP A 40 4.53 -1.81 5.68
N THR A 41 4.05 -0.77 5.00
CA THR A 41 4.40 -0.51 3.60
C THR A 41 5.88 -0.15 3.42
N ILE A 42 6.53 0.43 4.43
CA ILE A 42 7.95 0.79 4.40
C ILE A 42 8.81 -0.48 4.37
N THR A 43 8.61 -1.39 5.32
CA THR A 43 9.30 -2.68 5.35
C THR A 43 8.93 -3.51 4.13
N ALA A 44 7.64 -3.54 3.74
CA ALA A 44 7.20 -4.30 2.58
C ALA A 44 7.92 -3.85 1.29
N SER A 45 8.01 -2.55 1.05
CA SER A 45 8.71 -1.99 -0.12
C SER A 45 10.22 -2.16 -0.05
N PHE A 46 10.83 -2.08 1.14
CA PHE A 46 12.25 -2.39 1.31
C PHE A 46 12.60 -3.84 0.93
N LEU A 47 11.74 -4.80 1.28
CA LEU A 47 11.94 -6.21 0.90
C LEU A 47 11.71 -6.43 -0.60
N ILE A 48 10.79 -5.70 -1.23
CA ILE A 48 10.64 -5.67 -2.69
C ILE A 48 11.94 -5.20 -3.32
N LYS A 49 12.50 -4.07 -2.86
CA LYS A 49 13.77 -3.53 -3.35
C LYS A 49 14.88 -4.56 -3.28
N LYS A 50 15.09 -5.17 -2.10
CA LYS A 50 16.12 -6.21 -1.90
C LYS A 50 15.98 -7.39 -2.85
N TYR A 51 14.74 -7.83 -3.08
CA TYR A 51 14.48 -8.92 -4.00
C TYR A 51 14.83 -8.54 -5.44
N LEU A 52 14.43 -7.35 -5.90
CA LEU A 52 14.74 -6.85 -7.24
C LEU A 52 16.25 -6.68 -7.46
N GLU A 53 16.97 -6.16 -6.45
CA GLU A 53 18.44 -6.06 -6.47
C GLU A 53 19.11 -7.44 -6.59
N SER A 54 18.54 -8.46 -5.95
CA SER A 54 19.06 -9.83 -5.98
C SER A 54 18.61 -10.64 -7.21
N ASN A 55 17.56 -10.18 -7.90
CA ASN A 55 16.92 -10.88 -9.03
C ASN A 55 16.69 -9.90 -10.20
N PRO A 56 17.75 -9.41 -10.86
CA PRO A 56 17.64 -8.36 -11.87
C PRO A 56 16.85 -8.76 -13.13
N SER A 57 16.64 -10.07 -13.35
CA SER A 57 15.81 -10.60 -14.44
C SER A 57 14.32 -10.66 -14.11
N PHE A 58 13.92 -10.38 -12.88
CA PHE A 58 12.51 -10.40 -12.50
C PHE A 58 11.74 -9.29 -13.21
N ASN A 59 10.60 -9.64 -13.80
CA ASN A 59 9.73 -8.68 -14.47
C ASN A 59 8.96 -7.85 -13.44
N SER A 60 9.44 -6.64 -13.14
CA SER A 60 8.78 -5.72 -12.22
C SER A 60 7.38 -5.29 -12.65
N HIS A 61 7.01 -5.46 -13.92
CA HIS A 61 5.64 -5.20 -14.39
C HIS A 61 4.58 -6.02 -13.64
N ILE A 62 4.94 -7.23 -13.19
CA ILE A 62 4.03 -8.07 -12.39
C ILE A 62 3.60 -7.34 -11.11
N ILE A 63 4.49 -6.56 -10.49
CA ILE A 63 4.17 -5.75 -9.30
C ILE A 63 3.20 -4.62 -9.66
N ASN A 64 3.38 -3.98 -10.82
CA ASN A 64 2.47 -2.94 -11.32
C ASN A 64 1.06 -3.49 -11.57
N GLU A 65 0.96 -4.71 -12.12
CA GLU A 65 -0.33 -5.40 -12.30
C GLU A 65 -1.02 -5.63 -10.95
N GLN A 66 -0.28 -6.06 -9.92
CA GLN A 66 -0.87 -6.25 -8.60
C GLN A 66 -1.34 -4.93 -7.97
N PHE A 67 -0.60 -3.83 -8.16
CA PHE A 67 -1.06 -2.52 -7.69
C PHE A 67 -2.31 -2.03 -8.42
N LEU A 68 -2.46 -2.34 -9.71
CA LEU A 68 -3.67 -2.05 -10.44
C LEU A 68 -4.88 -2.82 -9.87
N GLU A 69 -4.70 -4.09 -9.50
CA GLU A 69 -5.75 -4.87 -8.85
C GLU A 69 -6.08 -4.34 -7.44
N ILE A 70 -5.08 -3.93 -6.66
CA ILE A 70 -5.30 -3.21 -5.40
C ILE A 70 -6.09 -1.93 -5.63
N ALA A 71 -5.76 -1.16 -6.67
CA ALA A 71 -6.44 0.10 -6.99
C ALA A 71 -7.92 -0.12 -7.24
N LYS A 72 -8.26 -1.15 -8.01
CA LYS A 72 -9.66 -1.49 -8.33
C LYS A 72 -10.43 -2.00 -7.12
N SER A 73 -9.75 -2.63 -6.15
CA SER A 73 -10.38 -3.20 -4.96
C SER A 73 -10.93 -2.12 -4.03
N SER A 74 -12.25 -2.14 -3.79
CA SER A 74 -12.91 -1.27 -2.81
C SER A 74 -12.43 -1.50 -1.37
N GLU A 75 -11.88 -2.68 -1.08
CA GLU A 75 -11.32 -3.04 0.23
C GLU A 75 -9.89 -2.52 0.42
N TRP A 76 -9.07 -2.57 -0.63
CA TRP A 76 -7.61 -2.37 -0.51
C TRP A 76 -7.08 -1.11 -1.17
N CYS A 77 -7.86 -0.42 -2.02
CA CYS A 77 -7.37 0.69 -2.83
C CYS A 77 -6.69 1.80 -2.02
N TRP A 78 -7.15 2.06 -0.80
CA TRP A 78 -6.57 3.05 0.12
C TRP A 78 -5.09 2.79 0.45
N LEU A 79 -4.61 1.54 0.40
CA LEU A 79 -3.22 1.18 0.67
C LEU A 79 -2.24 1.87 -0.29
N ILE A 80 -2.69 2.23 -1.49
CA ILE A 80 -1.88 2.91 -2.50
C ILE A 80 -1.27 4.20 -1.93
N LEU A 81 -2.03 4.97 -1.14
CA LEU A 81 -1.53 6.20 -0.54
C LEU A 81 -0.35 5.95 0.41
N TYR A 82 -0.33 4.82 1.10
CA TYR A 82 0.74 4.45 2.00
C TYR A 82 1.96 3.89 1.26
N TYR A 83 1.74 3.28 0.10
CA TYR A 83 2.83 2.79 -0.75
C TYR A 83 3.54 3.92 -1.52
N ILE A 84 2.87 5.03 -1.87
CA ILE A 84 3.49 6.17 -2.58
C ILE A 84 4.76 6.65 -1.86
N SER A 85 4.68 6.96 -0.56
CA SER A 85 5.84 7.44 0.18
C SER A 85 6.88 6.33 0.39
N ALA A 86 6.43 5.10 0.59
CA ALA A 86 7.31 3.97 0.86
C ALA A 86 8.14 3.58 -0.38
N PHE A 87 7.53 3.57 -1.56
CA PHE A 87 8.20 3.32 -2.84
C PHE A 87 9.19 4.44 -3.17
N LYS A 88 8.80 5.70 -2.98
CA LYS A 88 9.71 6.84 -3.18
C LYS A 88 10.91 6.76 -2.22
N TYR A 89 10.68 6.48 -0.94
CA TYR A 89 11.76 6.33 0.05
C TYR A 89 12.74 5.21 -0.34
N ASN A 90 12.22 4.10 -0.88
CA ASN A 90 13.02 2.97 -1.32
C ASN A 90 13.55 3.09 -2.77
N GLN A 91 13.30 4.20 -3.47
CA GLN A 91 13.72 4.44 -4.87
C GLN A 91 13.15 3.40 -5.85
N LEU A 92 11.88 3.02 -5.65
CA LEU A 92 11.14 2.10 -6.53
C LEU A 92 10.27 2.91 -7.49
N ASP A 93 10.90 3.66 -8.38
CA ASP A 93 10.24 4.65 -9.26
C ASP A 93 9.51 4.02 -10.47
N PHE A 94 9.43 2.69 -10.56
CA PHE A 94 8.77 1.98 -11.68
C PHE A 94 7.24 1.87 -11.51
N VAL A 95 6.68 2.33 -10.39
CA VAL A 95 5.23 2.33 -10.14
C VAL A 95 4.68 3.75 -10.24
N GLU A 96 3.88 4.01 -11.26
CA GLU A 96 3.21 5.29 -11.47
C GLU A 96 1.87 5.34 -10.73
N PHE A 97 1.89 5.60 -9.43
CA PHE A 97 0.69 5.61 -8.58
C PHE A 97 -0.34 6.69 -8.96
N SER A 98 0.05 7.71 -9.72
CA SER A 98 -0.84 8.80 -10.14
C SER A 98 -2.03 8.28 -10.96
N ASP A 99 -1.82 7.25 -11.78
CA ASP A 99 -2.84 6.62 -12.62
C ASP A 99 -3.91 5.86 -11.80
N TYR A 100 -3.60 5.53 -10.55
CA TYR A 100 -4.51 4.78 -9.69
C TYR A 100 -5.48 5.66 -8.90
N TYR A 101 -5.27 6.98 -8.88
CA TYR A 101 -6.15 7.93 -8.17
C TYR A 101 -7.59 7.91 -8.64
N LYS A 102 -7.84 7.60 -9.91
CA LYS A 102 -9.20 7.47 -10.45
C LYS A 102 -9.98 6.38 -9.70
N TYR A 103 -9.32 5.28 -9.31
CA TYR A 103 -9.98 4.18 -8.62
C TYR A 103 -10.28 4.51 -7.16
N ILE A 104 -9.44 5.32 -6.50
CA ILE A 104 -9.75 5.87 -5.16
C ILE A 104 -11.07 6.64 -5.18
N LYS A 105 -11.28 7.47 -6.21
CA LYS A 105 -12.52 8.23 -6.38
C LYS A 105 -13.72 7.33 -6.69
N ILE A 106 -13.55 6.34 -7.57
CA ILE A 106 -14.60 5.37 -7.90
C ILE A 106 -15.06 4.61 -6.64
N ASN A 107 -14.13 4.26 -5.76
CA ASN A 107 -14.42 3.49 -4.55
C ASN A 107 -14.85 4.35 -3.35
N LYS A 108 -15.09 5.67 -3.52
CA LYS A 108 -15.45 6.60 -2.44
C LYS A 108 -16.57 6.07 -1.54
N ASP A 109 -17.71 5.67 -2.11
CA ASP A 109 -18.88 5.21 -1.34
C ASP A 109 -18.57 3.98 -0.47
N ALA A 110 -17.69 3.09 -0.93
CA ALA A 110 -17.26 1.93 -0.16
C ALA A 110 -16.33 2.35 0.99
N LEU A 111 -15.41 3.29 0.72
CA LEU A 111 -14.49 3.84 1.71
C LEU A 111 -15.22 4.65 2.80
N GLU A 112 -16.29 5.37 2.46
CA GLU A 112 -17.11 6.12 3.41
C GLU A 112 -17.89 5.22 4.37
N LYS A 113 -18.27 4.01 3.91
CA LYS A 113 -18.95 2.99 4.72
C LYS A 113 -17.99 2.15 5.57
N ASN A 114 -16.70 2.21 5.28
CA ASN A 114 -15.68 1.43 5.98
C ASN A 114 -15.13 2.23 7.19
N SER A 115 -15.57 1.85 8.39
CA SER A 115 -15.05 2.38 9.66
C SER A 115 -14.03 1.44 10.31
N GLY A 116 -13.20 0.79 9.48
CA GLY A 116 -12.26 -0.23 9.89
C GLY A 116 -11.19 0.26 10.87
N TRP A 117 -10.43 -0.68 11.40
CA TRP A 117 -9.42 -0.51 12.44
C TRP A 117 -8.49 0.71 12.27
N ILE A 118 -8.01 1.00 11.05
CA ILE A 118 -7.13 2.14 10.81
C ILE A 118 -7.77 3.48 11.17
N CYS A 119 -9.10 3.61 11.08
CA CYS A 119 -9.84 4.82 11.46
C CYS A 119 -9.72 5.11 12.97
N PHE A 120 -9.61 4.08 13.81
CA PHE A 120 -9.45 4.25 15.26
C PHE A 120 -8.19 5.02 15.63
N ASN A 121 -7.10 4.88 14.86
CA ASN A 121 -5.85 5.61 15.10
C ASN A 121 -5.99 7.11 14.89
N PHE A 122 -6.90 7.54 14.01
CA PHE A 122 -7.16 8.94 13.71
C PHE A 122 -8.29 9.51 14.59
N GLY A 123 -8.97 8.66 15.35
CA GLY A 123 -10.05 9.02 16.25
C GLY A 123 -11.21 9.72 15.53
N ARG A 124 -11.89 10.62 16.24
CA ARG A 124 -13.09 11.32 15.72
C ARG A 124 -12.84 12.17 14.46
N LYS A 125 -11.58 12.46 14.10
CA LYS A 125 -11.23 13.28 12.94
C LYS A 125 -11.35 12.52 11.62
N CYS A 126 -11.19 11.20 11.64
CA CYS A 126 -11.38 10.36 10.46
C CYS A 126 -12.32 9.21 10.80
N PRO A 127 -13.65 9.44 10.82
CA PRO A 127 -14.64 8.44 11.21
C PRO A 127 -14.74 7.24 10.26
N ASN A 128 -14.23 7.39 9.03
CA ASN A 128 -14.22 6.34 8.01
C ASN A 128 -12.93 6.40 7.18
N LEU A 129 -12.75 5.39 6.35
CA LEU A 129 -11.55 5.20 5.56
C LEU A 129 -11.39 6.28 4.49
N TRP A 130 -12.49 6.84 3.98
CA TRP A 130 -12.44 7.99 3.07
C TRP A 130 -11.78 9.22 3.71
N GLU A 131 -12.12 9.54 4.97
CA GLU A 131 -11.47 10.64 5.69
C GLU A 131 -10.00 10.35 6.00
N VAL A 132 -9.63 9.10 6.26
CA VAL A 132 -8.22 8.68 6.40
C VAL A 132 -7.46 8.89 5.08
N VAL A 133 -8.06 8.48 3.97
CA VAL A 133 -7.53 8.64 2.61
C VAL A 133 -7.31 10.12 2.29
N LYS A 134 -8.29 10.99 2.57
CA LYS A 134 -8.15 12.45 2.38
C LYS A 134 -7.06 13.05 3.26
N TYR A 135 -7.02 12.67 4.54
CA TYR A 135 -5.98 13.13 5.45
C TYR A 135 -4.59 12.77 4.93
N LYS A 136 -4.36 11.49 4.57
CA LYS A 136 -3.06 11.03 4.08
C LYS A 136 -2.70 11.66 2.72
N ASN A 137 -3.66 11.83 1.81
CA ASN A 137 -3.45 12.53 0.54
C ASN A 137 -3.01 13.98 0.78
N LYS A 138 -3.68 14.70 1.68
CA LYS A 138 -3.28 16.06 2.06
C LYS A 138 -1.86 16.11 2.61
N THR A 139 -1.51 15.21 3.53
CA THR A 139 -0.15 15.11 4.07
C THR A 139 0.89 14.88 2.98
N LEU A 140 0.66 13.96 2.04
CA LEU A 140 1.58 13.73 0.93
C LEU A 140 1.73 14.97 0.04
N ILE A 141 0.65 15.71 -0.22
CA ILE A 141 0.73 16.96 -0.99
C ILE A 141 1.57 18.00 -0.25
N GLU A 142 1.39 18.14 1.07
CA GLU A 142 2.17 19.04 1.93
C GLU A 142 3.66 18.65 2.00
N GLU A 143 3.96 17.35 1.90
CA GLU A 143 5.32 16.80 1.76
C GLU A 143 5.92 16.99 0.34
N GLY A 144 5.18 17.62 -0.58
CA GLY A 144 5.66 17.98 -1.91
C GLY A 144 5.44 16.92 -3.01
N TYR A 145 4.61 15.90 -2.76
CA TYR A 145 4.23 14.95 -3.80
C TYR A 145 3.20 15.58 -4.75
N LYS A 146 3.43 15.48 -6.07
CA LYS A 146 2.53 15.99 -7.11
C LYS A 146 1.34 15.04 -7.30
N LEU A 147 0.33 15.17 -6.45
CA LEU A 147 -0.83 14.27 -6.41
C LEU A 147 -2.14 15.04 -6.63
N PRO A 148 -3.16 14.44 -7.28
CA PRO A 148 -4.49 15.02 -7.31
C PRO A 148 -5.06 15.20 -5.90
N LYS A 149 -5.81 16.28 -5.69
CA LYS A 149 -6.58 16.47 -4.46
C LYS A 149 -7.79 15.54 -4.45
N LEU A 150 -8.09 15.00 -3.26
CA LEU A 150 -9.31 14.25 -2.95
C LEU A 150 -10.20 15.13 -2.05
N GLU A 151 -11.39 15.48 -2.52
CA GLU A 151 -12.38 16.34 -1.82
C GLU A 151 -13.53 15.52 -1.20
#